data_AF-A0A968Q2A6-F1
#
_entry.id   AF-A0A968Q2A6-F1
#
_cell.length_a   1.000
_cell.length_b   1.000
_cell.length_c   1.000
_cell.angle_alpha   90.00
_cell.angle_beta   90.00
_cell.angle_gamma   90.00
#
_symmetry.space_group_name_H-M   'P 1'
#
loop_
_entity.id
_entity.type
_entity.pdbx_description
1 polymer ?
#
loop_
_entity_poly.entity_id
_entity_poly.type
_entity_poly.pdbx_seq_one_letter_code
_entity_poly.pdbx_strand_id
1 'polypeptide(L)'
;NTGGKTATLKTFGLAALMAKVGMFVPAREPVELPWFDAVLADIGDEQSLQQNLSTFSGHIRRIGRVLDAASPQSLVLLDEVGAGTDPTEGSAIATALLEHLANHTRLTIATTHFGELKALKYQDAKFENASVEFDDVQLAPTYRLQWGIPGRSNAIAIARRLGLSEIVLESAQNHLGLGSAEINSVIAELEAQRRQQIHKTEAASELLQSTQKLYQEICEKSALLRSQYQELRATQEREVTAAIQQAKKEIARAIRKLQAGDQSAQSAQHAEHRMDELSKRHLPSQQAKPQILVTQYSPQVGDRIRIVKLDRKAQVLSLPNGAGDLSVRLGQMKMTVNLKDIELVSR
;
A
#
# COMPACT_ATOMS: atom_id res chain seq x y z
N ASN A 1 -33.51 -4.72 -3.20
CA ASN A 1 -33.80 -5.98 -3.93
C ASN A 1 -32.78 -6.21 -5.01
N THR A 2 -32.64 -7.46 -5.48
CA THR A 2 -31.74 -7.90 -6.58
C THR A 2 -30.23 -7.63 -6.43
N GLY A 3 -29.77 -6.97 -5.36
CA GLY A 3 -28.34 -6.71 -5.11
C GLY A 3 -27.52 -7.89 -4.61
N GLY A 4 -28.12 -9.08 -4.46
CA GLY A 4 -27.42 -10.28 -3.99
C GLY A 4 -27.48 -10.52 -2.47
N LYS A 5 -28.32 -9.82 -1.70
CA LYS A 5 -28.49 -10.03 -0.24
C LYS A 5 -28.81 -11.50 0.10
N THR A 6 -29.84 -12.06 -0.52
CA THR A 6 -30.23 -13.46 -0.37
C THR A 6 -29.15 -14.43 -0.86
N ALA A 7 -28.45 -14.09 -1.96
CA ALA A 7 -27.36 -14.91 -2.47
C ALA A 7 -26.20 -14.97 -1.48
N THR A 8 -25.79 -13.84 -0.90
CA THR A 8 -24.80 -13.76 0.17
C THR A 8 -25.20 -14.63 1.37
N LEU A 9 -26.46 -14.52 1.81
CA LEU A 9 -27.01 -15.30 2.92
C LEU A 9 -26.88 -16.82 2.65
N LYS A 10 -27.29 -17.27 1.45
CA LYS A 10 -27.16 -18.67 1.03
C LYS A 10 -25.70 -19.12 0.94
N THR A 11 -24.81 -18.27 0.43
CA THR A 11 -23.37 -18.56 0.35
C THR A 11 -22.76 -18.80 1.73
N PHE A 12 -23.10 -17.98 2.74
CA PHE A 12 -22.64 -18.20 4.12
C PHE A 12 -23.16 -19.52 4.70
N GLY A 13 -24.45 -19.82 4.51
CA GLY A 13 -25.03 -21.08 4.96
C GLY A 13 -24.37 -22.30 4.31
N LEU A 14 -24.15 -22.25 2.99
CA LEU A 14 -23.47 -23.33 2.27
C LEU A 14 -22.02 -23.48 2.71
N ALA A 15 -21.26 -22.39 2.87
CA ALA A 15 -19.87 -22.45 3.34
C ALA A 15 -19.76 -23.10 4.73
N ALA A 16 -20.66 -22.75 5.66
CA ALA A 16 -20.72 -23.36 6.99
C ALA A 16 -21.01 -24.86 6.93
N LEU A 17 -21.97 -25.28 6.10
CA LEU A 17 -22.31 -26.70 5.93
C LEU A 17 -21.18 -27.48 5.25
N MET A 18 -20.56 -26.94 4.22
CA MET A 18 -19.41 -27.54 3.52
C MET A 18 -18.26 -27.78 4.48
N ALA A 19 -17.89 -26.77 5.28
CA ALA A 19 -16.85 -26.91 6.30
C ALA A 19 -17.21 -28.01 7.32
N LYS A 20 -18.48 -28.07 7.75
CA LYS A 20 -18.96 -29.06 8.71
C LYS A 20 -18.83 -30.50 8.21
N VAL A 21 -19.00 -30.74 6.91
CA VAL A 21 -18.87 -32.07 6.30
C VAL A 21 -17.45 -32.34 5.76
N GLY A 22 -16.49 -31.45 6.01
CA GLY A 22 -15.10 -31.61 5.57
C GLY A 22 -14.85 -31.34 4.08
N MET A 23 -15.74 -30.59 3.42
CA MET A 23 -15.56 -30.15 2.04
C MET A 23 -14.74 -28.86 1.96
N PHE A 24 -14.07 -28.66 0.83
CA PHE A 24 -13.41 -27.38 0.54
C PHE A 24 -14.44 -26.25 0.41
N VAL A 25 -14.20 -25.16 1.13
CA VAL A 25 -14.99 -23.93 1.01
C VAL A 25 -14.52 -23.14 -0.21
N PRO A 26 -15.41 -22.63 -1.08
CA PRO A 26 -15.04 -21.86 -2.26
C PRO A 26 -14.55 -20.45 -1.85
N ALA A 27 -13.28 -20.35 -1.48
CA ALA A 27 -12.61 -19.11 -1.10
C ALA A 27 -11.26 -18.98 -1.82
N ARG A 28 -10.87 -17.74 -2.13
CA ARG A 28 -9.58 -17.44 -2.79
C ARG A 28 -8.40 -17.64 -1.85
N GLU A 29 -8.60 -17.40 -0.57
CA GLU A 29 -7.60 -17.46 0.50
C GLU A 29 -8.08 -18.47 1.56
N PRO A 30 -7.17 -19.02 2.38
CA PRO A 30 -7.55 -19.84 3.52
C PRO A 30 -8.51 -19.06 4.44
N VAL A 31 -9.63 -19.69 4.79
CA VAL A 31 -10.65 -19.08 5.66
C VAL A 31 -10.74 -19.82 6.99
N GLU A 32 -10.93 -19.06 8.06
CA GLU A 32 -11.29 -19.58 9.37
C GLU A 32 -12.80 -19.39 9.58
N LEU A 33 -13.51 -20.49 9.85
CA LEU A 33 -14.94 -20.47 10.11
C LEU A 33 -15.21 -20.91 11.56
N PRO A 34 -16.10 -20.23 12.29
CA PRO A 34 -16.58 -20.73 13.57
C PRO A 34 -17.25 -22.10 13.41
N TRP A 35 -17.18 -22.92 14.46
CA TRP A 35 -17.99 -24.12 14.53
C TRP A 35 -19.46 -23.76 14.76
N PHE A 36 -20.35 -24.33 13.95
CA PHE A 36 -21.80 -24.21 14.10
C PHE A 36 -22.44 -25.58 14.32
N ASP A 37 -23.20 -25.72 15.40
CA ASP A 37 -23.91 -26.97 15.71
C ASP A 37 -25.15 -27.16 14.81
N ALA A 38 -25.84 -26.07 14.49
CA ALA A 38 -26.96 -26.01 13.57
C ALA A 38 -26.86 -24.80 12.63
N VAL A 39 -27.36 -24.97 11.41
CA VAL A 39 -27.61 -23.87 10.46
C VAL A 39 -29.12 -23.76 10.28
N LEU A 40 -29.70 -22.70 10.84
CA LEU A 40 -31.14 -22.46 10.91
C LEU A 40 -31.49 -21.31 9.96
N ALA A 41 -32.51 -21.48 9.13
CA ALA A 41 -32.76 -20.58 8.01
C ALA A 41 -34.26 -20.29 7.80
N ASP A 42 -34.60 -19.01 7.70
CA ASP A 42 -35.83 -18.52 7.06
C ASP A 42 -35.43 -17.78 5.77
N ILE A 43 -35.37 -18.51 4.67
CA ILE A 43 -34.95 -18.04 3.35
C ILE A 43 -35.95 -18.54 2.32
N GLY A 44 -36.64 -17.67 1.61
CA GLY A 44 -37.62 -18.12 0.61
C GLY A 44 -38.31 -16.99 -0.15
N ASP A 45 -38.80 -17.35 -1.33
CA ASP A 45 -39.60 -16.47 -2.20
C ASP A 45 -41.05 -16.39 -1.72
N GLU A 46 -41.57 -15.16 -1.64
CA GLU A 46 -42.98 -14.86 -1.39
C GLU A 46 -43.95 -15.39 -2.48
N GLN A 47 -43.43 -16.05 -3.53
CA GLN A 47 -44.19 -16.44 -4.73
C GLN A 47 -44.46 -17.94 -4.88
N SER A 48 -44.30 -18.75 -3.83
CA SER A 48 -44.75 -20.15 -3.89
C SER A 48 -46.28 -20.23 -3.78
N LEU A 49 -46.94 -20.45 -4.93
CA LEU A 49 -48.38 -20.70 -5.08
C LEU A 49 -48.93 -21.86 -4.20
N GLN A 50 -48.06 -22.62 -3.51
CA GLN A 50 -48.43 -23.74 -2.65
C GLN A 50 -48.80 -23.34 -1.21
N GLN A 51 -48.67 -22.07 -0.80
CA GLN A 51 -49.06 -21.64 0.56
C GLN A 51 -50.06 -20.47 0.54
N ASN A 52 -51.35 -20.80 0.51
CA ASN A 52 -52.48 -19.89 0.75
C ASN A 52 -52.61 -19.48 2.24
N LEU A 53 -51.50 -19.06 2.86
CA LEU A 53 -51.48 -18.41 4.18
C LEU A 53 -50.54 -17.22 4.09
N SER A 54 -51.07 -16.03 4.39
CA SER A 54 -50.39 -14.73 4.41
C SER A 54 -48.89 -14.86 4.67
N THR A 55 -48.07 -14.39 3.72
CA THR A 55 -46.59 -14.50 3.68
C THR A 55 -45.98 -14.24 5.06
N PHE A 56 -46.44 -13.19 5.75
CA PHE A 56 -46.03 -12.84 7.10
C PHE A 56 -46.24 -13.96 8.14
N SER A 57 -47.43 -14.55 8.20
CA SER A 57 -47.73 -15.62 9.17
C SER A 57 -46.87 -16.88 8.95
N GLY A 58 -46.52 -17.17 7.70
CA GLY A 58 -45.59 -18.23 7.34
C GLY A 58 -44.17 -17.95 7.83
N HIS A 59 -43.68 -16.72 7.62
CA HIS A 59 -42.38 -16.25 8.14
C HIS A 59 -42.33 -16.34 9.65
N ILE A 60 -43.31 -15.79 10.36
CA ILE A 60 -43.36 -15.81 11.83
C ILE A 60 -43.36 -17.24 12.38
N ARG A 61 -44.09 -18.17 11.74
CA ARG A 61 -44.09 -19.58 12.16
C ARG A 61 -42.74 -20.26 11.96
N ARG A 62 -42.03 -19.94 10.87
CA ARG A 62 -40.67 -20.47 10.63
C ARG A 62 -39.68 -19.87 11.61
N ILE A 63 -39.73 -18.56 11.85
CA ILE A 63 -38.93 -17.88 12.87
C ILE A 63 -39.17 -18.49 14.26
N GLY A 64 -40.42 -18.79 14.62
CA GLY A 64 -40.72 -19.48 15.89
C GLY A 64 -39.98 -20.83 16.01
N ARG A 65 -39.99 -21.65 14.95
CA ARG A 65 -39.22 -22.91 14.92
C ARG A 65 -37.71 -22.70 14.98
N VAL A 66 -37.20 -21.62 14.37
CA VAL A 66 -35.78 -21.25 14.44
C VAL A 66 -35.42 -20.91 15.89
N LEU A 67 -36.25 -20.12 16.59
CA LEU A 67 -36.03 -19.78 17.99
C LEU A 67 -36.07 -21.01 18.90
N ASP A 68 -37.03 -21.92 18.69
CA ASP A 68 -37.15 -23.16 19.48
C ASP A 68 -35.94 -24.10 19.29
N ALA A 69 -35.32 -24.08 18.11
CA ALA A 69 -34.16 -24.92 17.78
C ALA A 69 -32.80 -24.24 18.02
N ALA A 70 -32.77 -22.94 18.28
CA ALA A 70 -31.55 -22.17 18.38
C ALA A 70 -30.74 -22.52 19.64
N SER A 71 -29.42 -22.58 19.46
CA SER A 71 -28.46 -22.75 20.55
C SER A 71 -27.40 -21.64 20.52
N PRO A 72 -26.59 -21.46 21.58
CA PRO A 72 -25.46 -20.54 21.60
C PRO A 72 -24.39 -20.80 20.54
N GLN A 73 -24.41 -21.97 19.88
CA GLN A 73 -23.50 -22.34 18.80
C GLN A 73 -24.15 -22.31 17.41
N SER A 74 -25.41 -21.90 17.29
CA SER A 74 -26.12 -21.93 16.02
C SER A 74 -25.80 -20.74 15.11
N LEU A 75 -25.81 -21.00 13.80
CA LEU A 75 -25.87 -19.99 12.73
C LEU A 75 -27.33 -19.79 12.33
N VAL A 76 -27.82 -18.55 12.42
CA VAL A 76 -29.18 -18.18 12.01
C VAL A 76 -29.14 -17.28 10.77
N LEU A 77 -29.94 -17.60 9.77
CA LEU A 77 -30.01 -16.90 8.49
C LEU A 77 -31.46 -16.44 8.23
N LEU A 78 -31.70 -15.13 8.25
CA LEU A 78 -33.04 -14.56 8.07
C LEU A 78 -33.07 -13.67 6.82
N ASP A 79 -33.98 -13.95 5.90
CA ASP A 79 -34.21 -13.11 4.72
C ASP A 79 -35.42 -12.21 4.95
N GLU A 80 -35.27 -10.92 4.64
CA GLU A 80 -36.30 -9.88 4.71
C GLU A 80 -37.05 -9.84 6.06
N VAL A 81 -36.29 -9.82 7.16
CA VAL A 81 -36.85 -9.86 8.52
C VAL A 81 -37.80 -8.68 8.78
N GLY A 82 -39.01 -9.01 9.24
CA GLY A 82 -40.09 -8.08 9.53
C GLY A 82 -40.90 -7.61 8.33
N ALA A 83 -40.63 -8.10 7.11
CA ALA A 83 -41.44 -7.79 5.92
C ALA A 83 -42.84 -8.46 5.98
N GLY A 84 -43.77 -7.97 5.16
CA GLY A 84 -45.11 -8.55 5.00
C GLY A 84 -46.18 -8.04 5.99
N THR A 85 -45.87 -7.04 6.82
CA THR A 85 -46.82 -6.37 7.73
C THR A 85 -46.61 -4.85 7.72
N ASP A 86 -47.32 -4.12 8.58
CA ASP A 86 -47.10 -2.70 8.81
C ASP A 86 -45.60 -2.40 9.08
N PRO A 87 -44.98 -1.42 8.41
CA PRO A 87 -43.55 -1.15 8.57
C PRO A 87 -43.12 -0.83 10.00
N THR A 88 -43.97 -0.17 10.79
CA THR A 88 -43.64 0.21 12.17
C THR A 88 -43.67 -1.01 13.08
N GLU A 89 -44.70 -1.85 12.96
CA GLU A 89 -44.81 -3.11 13.70
C GLU A 89 -43.73 -4.10 13.28
N GLY A 90 -43.51 -4.24 11.96
CA GLY A 90 -42.51 -5.13 11.38
C GLY A 90 -41.09 -4.78 11.83
N SER A 91 -40.75 -3.49 11.86
CA SER A 91 -39.46 -2.99 12.35
C SER A 91 -39.28 -3.25 13.85
N ALA A 92 -40.32 -3.05 14.66
CA ALA A 92 -40.27 -3.32 16.10
C ALA A 92 -40.08 -4.81 16.40
N ILE A 93 -40.85 -5.69 15.73
CA ILE A 93 -40.72 -7.15 15.85
C ILE A 93 -39.32 -7.60 15.42
N ALA A 94 -38.84 -7.12 14.28
CA ALA A 94 -37.53 -7.48 13.77
C ALA A 94 -36.41 -7.03 14.70
N THR A 95 -36.51 -5.83 15.27
CA THR A 95 -35.55 -5.32 16.26
C THR A 95 -35.50 -6.23 17.49
N ALA A 96 -36.64 -6.51 18.12
CA ALA A 96 -36.71 -7.38 19.30
C ALA A 96 -36.20 -8.81 19.02
N LEU A 97 -36.52 -9.35 17.83
CA LEU A 97 -36.03 -10.66 17.39
C LEU A 97 -34.50 -10.69 17.26
N LEU A 98 -33.93 -9.68 16.61
CA LEU A 98 -32.49 -9.61 16.39
C LEU A 98 -31.71 -9.39 17.70
N GLU A 99 -32.24 -8.57 18.62
CA GLU A 99 -31.69 -8.42 19.97
C GLU A 99 -31.71 -9.72 20.77
N HIS A 100 -32.80 -10.47 20.67
CA HIS A 100 -32.90 -11.78 21.30
C HIS A 100 -31.86 -12.75 20.71
N LEU A 101 -31.79 -12.88 19.39
CA LEU A 101 -30.84 -13.76 18.71
C LEU A 101 -29.38 -13.38 18.99
N ALA A 102 -29.06 -12.08 19.08
CA ALA A 102 -27.73 -11.58 19.42
C ALA A 102 -27.23 -12.05 20.80
N ASN A 103 -28.15 -12.41 21.71
CA ASN A 103 -27.81 -12.93 23.04
C ASN A 103 -27.83 -14.46 23.14
N HIS A 104 -28.49 -15.15 22.21
CA HIS A 104 -28.79 -16.58 22.32
C HIS A 104 -28.13 -17.43 21.22
N THR A 105 -27.48 -16.82 20.23
CA THR A 105 -26.88 -17.52 19.08
C THR A 105 -25.44 -17.10 18.82
N ARG A 106 -24.70 -17.91 18.06
CA ARG A 106 -23.30 -17.62 17.73
C ARG A 106 -23.18 -16.50 16.71
N LEU A 107 -23.99 -16.59 15.66
CA LEU A 107 -24.01 -15.63 14.56
C LEU A 107 -25.40 -15.62 13.93
N THR A 108 -25.97 -14.44 13.80
CA THR A 108 -27.18 -14.22 13.01
C THR A 108 -26.84 -13.30 11.85
N ILE A 109 -27.19 -13.71 10.63
CA ILE A 109 -27.13 -12.86 9.44
C ILE A 109 -28.57 -12.61 9.00
N ALA A 110 -28.96 -11.35 8.94
CA ALA A 110 -30.29 -10.95 8.54
C ALA A 110 -30.25 -9.95 7.40
N THR A 111 -31.17 -10.07 6.45
CA THR A 111 -31.41 -9.05 5.42
C THR A 111 -32.69 -8.28 5.76
N THR A 112 -32.71 -6.98 5.49
CA THR A 112 -33.89 -6.14 5.69
C THR A 112 -33.94 -4.99 4.69
N HIS A 113 -35.11 -4.36 4.58
CA HIS A 113 -35.32 -3.10 3.86
C HIS A 113 -35.64 -1.94 4.80
N PHE A 114 -35.86 -2.21 6.09
CA PHE A 114 -36.16 -1.18 7.08
C PHE A 114 -34.92 -0.36 7.41
N GLY A 115 -35.08 0.96 7.40
CA GLY A 115 -33.99 1.89 7.66
C GLY A 115 -33.62 1.93 9.13
N GLU A 116 -34.60 1.75 9.99
CA GLU A 116 -34.51 1.79 11.45
C GLU A 116 -33.56 0.71 11.98
N LEU A 117 -33.59 -0.49 11.39
CA LEU A 117 -32.69 -1.59 11.78
C LEU A 117 -31.21 -1.27 11.52
N LYS A 118 -30.90 -0.37 10.58
CA LYS A 118 -29.52 0.07 10.31
C LYS A 118 -28.93 0.83 11.51
N ALA A 119 -29.78 1.38 12.38
CA ALA A 119 -29.36 2.12 13.56
C ALA A 119 -28.87 1.20 14.69
N LEU A 120 -29.22 -0.10 14.68
CA LEU A 120 -28.88 -1.04 15.76
C LEU A 120 -27.37 -1.13 16.03
N LYS A 121 -26.54 -1.10 14.97
CA LYS A 121 -25.07 -1.03 15.09
C LYS A 121 -24.58 0.10 15.98
N TYR A 122 -25.26 1.25 15.98
CA TYR A 122 -24.84 2.42 16.75
C TYR A 122 -25.35 2.39 18.20
N GLN A 123 -26.25 1.47 18.52
CA GLN A 123 -26.85 1.32 19.85
C GLN A 123 -26.23 0.13 20.61
N ASP A 124 -25.91 -0.96 19.92
CA ASP A 124 -25.34 -2.18 20.50
C ASP A 124 -24.17 -2.69 19.63
N ALA A 125 -23.02 -2.87 20.28
CA ALA A 125 -21.76 -3.29 19.65
C ALA A 125 -21.77 -4.72 19.10
N LYS A 126 -22.76 -5.55 19.44
CA LYS A 126 -22.94 -6.89 18.83
C LYS A 126 -23.43 -6.82 17.39
N PHE A 127 -23.93 -5.67 16.94
CA PHE A 127 -24.48 -5.49 15.60
C PHE A 127 -23.46 -4.87 14.66
N GLU A 128 -23.43 -5.38 13.44
CA GLU A 128 -22.59 -4.87 12.37
C GLU A 128 -23.41 -4.77 11.09
N ASN A 129 -23.25 -3.65 10.36
CA ASN A 129 -24.00 -3.41 9.14
C ASN A 129 -23.23 -4.00 7.96
N ALA A 130 -23.93 -4.52 6.96
CA ALA A 130 -23.33 -4.82 5.67
C ALA A 130 -24.30 -4.44 4.56
N SER A 131 -23.77 -4.00 3.44
CA SER A 131 -24.56 -3.65 2.26
C SER A 131 -24.00 -4.33 1.02
N VAL A 132 -24.82 -4.39 -0.02
CA VAL A 132 -24.38 -4.84 -1.34
C VAL A 132 -24.22 -3.61 -2.21
N GLU A 133 -23.07 -3.49 -2.85
CA GLU A 133 -22.75 -2.33 -3.68
C GLU A 133 -23.60 -2.31 -4.95
N PHE A 134 -24.02 -1.10 -5.30
CA PHE A 134 -24.81 -0.79 -6.47
C PHE A 134 -24.08 0.31 -7.26
N ASP A 135 -23.90 0.06 -8.55
CA ASP A 135 -23.33 1.05 -9.47
C ASP A 135 -24.45 2.02 -9.88
N ASP A 136 -24.36 3.27 -9.39
CA ASP A 136 -25.35 4.31 -9.69
C ASP A 136 -25.29 4.80 -11.16
N VAL A 137 -24.17 4.58 -11.86
CA VAL A 137 -23.99 4.97 -13.26
C VAL A 137 -24.60 3.90 -14.18
N GLN A 138 -24.24 2.64 -13.95
CA GLN A 138 -24.81 1.52 -14.72
C GLN A 138 -26.19 1.09 -14.23
N LEU A 139 -26.61 1.60 -13.06
CA LEU A 139 -27.83 1.24 -12.34
C LEU A 139 -27.96 -0.28 -12.15
N ALA A 140 -26.85 -0.93 -11.83
CA ALA A 140 -26.72 -2.38 -11.75
C ALA A 140 -26.01 -2.81 -10.45
N PRO A 141 -26.36 -3.98 -9.88
CA PRO A 141 -25.65 -4.50 -8.72
C PRO A 141 -24.25 -4.99 -9.11
N THR A 142 -23.24 -4.65 -8.32
CA THR A 142 -21.85 -5.13 -8.53
C THR A 142 -21.60 -6.47 -7.85
N TYR A 143 -22.56 -6.93 -7.03
CA TYR A 143 -22.47 -8.12 -6.17
C TYR A 143 -21.28 -8.11 -5.20
N ARG A 144 -20.76 -6.91 -4.89
CA ARG A 144 -19.72 -6.75 -3.88
C ARG A 144 -20.35 -6.46 -2.52
N LEU A 145 -19.96 -7.23 -1.51
CA LEU A 145 -20.38 -7.00 -0.13
C LEU A 145 -19.50 -5.92 0.52
N GLN A 146 -20.14 -4.84 0.98
CA GLN A 146 -19.51 -3.73 1.68
C GLN A 146 -19.74 -3.91 3.19
N TRP A 147 -18.71 -4.40 3.87
CA TRP A 147 -18.79 -4.69 5.30
C TRP A 147 -18.68 -3.44 6.16
N GLY A 148 -19.67 -3.12 6.96
CA GLY A 148 -19.65 -2.02 7.93
C GLY A 148 -20.33 -0.74 7.49
N ILE A 149 -20.88 -0.71 6.27
CA ILE A 149 -21.68 0.40 5.76
C ILE A 149 -23.13 -0.07 5.59
N PRO A 150 -24.13 0.68 6.12
CA PRO A 150 -25.52 0.46 5.76
C PRO A 150 -25.76 0.76 4.26
N GLY A 151 -26.64 0.01 3.60
CA GLY A 151 -26.96 0.26 2.18
C GLY A 151 -27.94 1.42 1.98
N ARG A 152 -27.91 2.06 0.82
CA ARG A 152 -28.91 3.06 0.40
C ARG A 152 -30.15 2.44 -0.22
N SER A 153 -31.26 3.17 -0.15
CA SER A 153 -32.49 2.82 -0.86
C SER A 153 -32.54 3.49 -2.24
N ASN A 154 -32.28 2.72 -3.30
CA ASN A 154 -32.19 3.23 -4.68
C ASN A 154 -33.50 3.11 -5.48
N ALA A 155 -34.65 2.97 -4.83
CA ALA A 155 -35.93 2.68 -5.47
C ALA A 155 -36.33 3.72 -6.53
N ILE A 156 -36.19 5.02 -6.23
CA ILE A 156 -36.51 6.12 -7.16
C ILE A 156 -35.60 6.08 -8.40
N ALA A 157 -34.29 5.87 -8.20
CA ALA A 157 -33.33 5.79 -9.30
C ALA A 157 -33.62 4.59 -10.23
N ILE A 158 -34.03 3.46 -9.66
CA ILE A 158 -34.44 2.28 -10.42
C ILE A 158 -35.76 2.56 -11.17
N ALA A 159 -36.75 3.15 -10.51
CA ALA A 159 -38.04 3.50 -11.13
C ALA A 159 -37.88 4.45 -12.33
N ARG A 160 -36.96 5.44 -12.22
CA ARG A 160 -36.57 6.32 -13.33
C ARG A 160 -36.08 5.55 -14.54
N ARG A 161 -35.16 4.59 -14.34
CA ARG A 161 -34.64 3.75 -15.43
C ARG A 161 -35.71 2.85 -16.05
N LEU A 162 -36.66 2.38 -15.25
CA LEU A 162 -37.78 1.57 -15.74
C LEU A 162 -38.82 2.40 -16.50
N GLY A 163 -38.61 3.71 -16.65
CA GLY A 163 -39.44 4.59 -17.47
C GLY A 163 -40.62 5.22 -16.74
N LEU A 164 -40.60 5.26 -15.40
CA LEU A 164 -41.63 5.98 -14.66
C LEU A 164 -41.49 7.49 -14.90
N SER A 165 -42.63 8.17 -15.08
CA SER A 165 -42.67 9.61 -15.38
C SER A 165 -41.94 10.45 -14.32
N GLU A 166 -41.12 11.42 -14.74
CA GLU A 166 -40.43 12.33 -13.82
C GLU A 166 -41.39 13.11 -12.92
N ILE A 167 -42.59 13.45 -13.40
CA ILE A 167 -43.60 14.14 -12.58
C ILE A 167 -44.00 13.27 -11.37
N VAL A 168 -44.13 11.96 -11.57
CA VAL A 168 -44.44 11.01 -10.50
C VAL A 168 -43.24 10.83 -9.57
N LEU A 169 -42.03 10.79 -10.12
CA LEU A 169 -40.80 10.63 -9.34
C LEU A 169 -40.50 11.85 -8.46
N GLU A 170 -40.66 13.07 -8.99
CA GLU A 170 -40.53 14.31 -8.23
C GLU A 170 -41.56 14.37 -7.10
N SER A 171 -42.82 14.01 -7.38
CA SER A 171 -43.86 13.92 -6.35
C SER A 171 -43.51 12.88 -5.28
N ALA A 172 -43.04 11.69 -5.67
CA ALA A 172 -42.62 10.64 -4.74
C ALA A 172 -41.44 11.09 -3.86
N GLN A 173 -40.50 11.84 -4.44
CA GLN A 173 -39.35 12.37 -3.73
C GLN A 173 -39.75 13.43 -2.70
N ASN A 174 -40.77 14.24 -2.98
CA ASN A 174 -41.34 15.19 -2.02
C ASN A 174 -42.10 14.49 -0.88
N HIS A 175 -42.61 13.28 -1.10
CA HIS A 175 -43.30 12.47 -0.08
C HIS A 175 -42.33 11.72 0.83
N LEU A 176 -41.09 11.48 0.39
CA LEU A 176 -40.03 10.98 1.26
C LEU A 176 -39.70 12.09 2.26
N GLY A 177 -40.16 11.94 3.51
CA GLY A 177 -39.89 12.91 4.56
C GLY A 177 -38.40 13.22 4.71
N LEU A 178 -38.09 14.46 5.11
CA LEU A 178 -36.73 15.01 5.19
C LEU A 178 -35.73 14.06 5.87
N GLY A 179 -36.13 13.39 6.96
CA GLY A 179 -35.25 12.47 7.69
C GLY A 179 -34.77 11.26 6.88
N SER A 180 -35.60 10.69 5.98
CA SER A 180 -35.15 9.56 5.15
C SER A 180 -34.19 10.01 4.03
N ALA A 181 -34.34 11.24 3.53
CA ALA A 181 -33.45 11.80 2.53
C ALA A 181 -32.07 12.13 3.14
N GLU A 182 -32.06 12.74 4.33
CA GLU A 182 -30.84 13.06 5.09
C GLU A 182 -30.02 11.80 5.43
N ILE A 183 -30.67 10.74 5.90
CA ILE A 183 -29.98 9.46 6.20
C ILE A 183 -29.33 8.90 4.92
N ASN A 184 -30.05 8.89 3.80
CA ASN A 184 -29.47 8.40 2.54
C ASN A 184 -28.29 9.27 2.06
N SER A 185 -28.32 10.59 2.27
CA SER A 185 -27.21 11.49 1.91
C SER A 185 -25.98 11.35 2.82
N VAL A 186 -26.16 10.95 4.08
CA VAL A 186 -25.04 10.60 4.97
C VAL A 186 -24.42 9.26 4.54
N ILE A 187 -25.24 8.27 4.18
CA ILE A 187 -24.78 6.95 3.72
C ILE A 187 -23.99 7.07 2.40
N ALA A 188 -24.59 7.70 1.39
CA ALA A 188 -23.99 8.92 0.87
C ALA A 188 -22.46 9.09 0.84
N GLU A 189 -22.10 10.03 1.68
CA GLU A 189 -20.76 10.48 1.95
C GLU A 189 -19.89 9.36 2.55
N LEU A 190 -20.44 8.52 3.43
CA LEU A 190 -19.71 7.41 4.05
C LEU A 190 -19.18 6.40 3.01
N GLU A 191 -20.00 6.02 2.03
CA GLU A 191 -19.58 5.13 0.95
C GLU A 191 -18.52 5.77 0.05
N ALA A 192 -18.66 7.06 -0.27
CA ALA A 192 -17.68 7.79 -1.07
C ALA A 192 -16.33 7.90 -0.36
N GLN A 193 -16.35 8.26 0.93
CA GLN A 193 -15.17 8.35 1.78
C GLN A 193 -14.47 6.99 1.89
N ARG A 194 -15.23 5.89 2.07
CA ARG A 194 -14.64 4.56 2.11
C ARG A 194 -14.02 4.13 0.79
N ARG A 195 -14.71 4.37 -0.34
CA ARG A 195 -14.15 4.09 -1.68
C ARG A 195 -12.82 4.83 -1.86
N GLN A 196 -12.77 6.10 -1.47
CA GLN A 196 -11.53 6.87 -1.51
C GLN A 196 -10.44 6.29 -0.59
N GLN A 197 -10.81 5.83 0.60
CA GLN A 197 -9.87 5.23 1.54
C GLN A 197 -9.31 3.91 1.01
N ILE A 198 -10.14 3.04 0.43
CA ILE A 198 -9.73 1.78 -0.19
C ILE A 198 -8.73 2.07 -1.32
N HIS A 199 -9.06 2.98 -2.24
CA HIS A 199 -8.17 3.37 -3.34
C HIS A 199 -6.82 3.94 -2.84
N LYS A 200 -6.84 4.77 -1.80
CA LYS A 200 -5.60 5.28 -1.18
C LYS A 200 -4.76 4.16 -0.58
N THR A 201 -5.41 3.17 0.04
CA THR A 201 -4.74 2.03 0.67
C THR A 201 -4.13 1.10 -0.37
N GLU A 202 -4.86 0.81 -1.45
CA GLU A 202 -4.38 0.04 -2.61
C GLU A 202 -3.18 0.72 -3.27
N ALA A 203 -3.30 2.01 -3.60
CA ALA A 203 -2.20 2.77 -4.19
C ALA A 203 -0.96 2.84 -3.27
N ALA A 204 -1.17 2.97 -1.95
CA ALA A 204 -0.08 2.94 -0.98
C ALA A 204 0.59 1.56 -0.93
N SER A 205 -0.18 0.47 -0.99
CA SER A 205 0.34 -0.89 -1.04
C SER A 205 1.18 -1.15 -2.29
N GLU A 206 0.71 -0.72 -3.46
CA GLU A 206 1.47 -0.82 -4.72
C GLU A 206 2.77 -0.01 -4.69
N LEU A 207 2.73 1.19 -4.11
CA LEU A 207 3.91 2.02 -3.91
C LEU A 207 4.92 1.37 -2.94
N LEU A 208 4.44 0.77 -1.84
CA LEU A 208 5.29 0.04 -0.91
C LEU A 208 5.95 -1.18 -1.57
N GLN A 209 5.20 -1.92 -2.38
CA GLN A 209 5.75 -3.08 -3.09
C GLN A 209 6.81 -2.68 -4.12
N SER A 210 6.56 -1.62 -4.90
CA SER A 210 7.51 -1.11 -5.89
C SER A 210 8.77 -0.53 -5.25
N THR A 211 8.63 0.23 -4.15
CA THR A 211 9.79 0.75 -3.40
C THR A 211 10.62 -0.35 -2.76
N GLN A 212 9.99 -1.42 -2.24
CA GLN A 212 10.71 -2.57 -1.70
C GLN A 212 11.51 -3.30 -2.78
N LYS A 213 10.94 -3.51 -3.97
CA LYS A 213 11.68 -4.09 -5.11
C LYS A 213 12.86 -3.22 -5.53
N LEU A 214 12.64 -1.91 -5.67
CA LEU A 214 13.70 -0.98 -6.03
C LEU A 214 14.83 -0.95 -4.99
N TYR A 215 14.47 -1.00 -3.70
CA TYR A 215 15.45 -1.06 -2.62
C TYR A 215 16.30 -2.34 -2.70
N GLN A 216 15.68 -3.49 -2.96
CA GLN A 216 16.41 -4.76 -3.18
C GLN A 216 17.39 -4.64 -4.36
N GLU A 217 16.94 -4.13 -5.51
CA GLU A 217 17.81 -3.93 -6.68
C GLU A 217 19.00 -3.00 -6.39
N ILE A 218 18.77 -1.91 -5.65
CA ILE A 218 19.84 -0.99 -5.25
C ILE A 218 20.82 -1.68 -4.31
N CYS A 219 20.33 -2.45 -3.33
CA CYS A 219 21.17 -3.21 -2.42
C CYS A 219 22.05 -4.21 -3.19
N GLU A 220 21.48 -4.99 -4.12
CA GLU A 220 22.21 -5.95 -4.95
C GLU A 220 23.28 -5.26 -5.81
N LYS A 221 22.92 -4.19 -6.53
CA LYS A 221 23.87 -3.43 -7.34
C LYS A 221 24.97 -2.80 -6.49
N SER A 222 24.64 -2.29 -5.31
CA SER A 222 25.63 -1.70 -4.39
C SER A 222 26.60 -2.74 -3.85
N ALA A 223 26.13 -3.96 -3.55
CA ALA A 223 26.96 -5.06 -3.11
C ALA A 223 27.89 -5.54 -4.23
N LEU A 224 27.37 -5.67 -5.45
CA LEU A 224 28.15 -6.03 -6.64
C LEU A 224 29.27 -5.02 -6.91
N LEU A 225 28.94 -3.72 -6.92
CA LEU A 225 29.92 -2.65 -7.12
C LEU A 225 31.00 -2.68 -6.03
N ARG A 226 30.62 -2.85 -4.75
CA ARG A 226 31.59 -2.97 -3.66
C ARG A 226 32.56 -4.13 -3.87
N SER A 227 32.05 -5.29 -4.30
CA SER A 227 32.89 -6.47 -4.61
C SER A 227 33.88 -6.15 -5.74
N GLN A 228 33.41 -5.56 -6.84
CA GLN A 228 34.26 -5.19 -7.97
C GLN A 228 35.34 -4.17 -7.57
N TYR A 229 34.99 -3.16 -6.79
CA TYR A 229 35.95 -2.17 -6.28
C TYR A 229 37.02 -2.81 -5.38
N GLN A 230 36.64 -3.76 -4.52
CA GLN A 230 37.59 -4.47 -3.67
C GLN A 230 38.54 -5.34 -4.48
N GLU A 231 38.03 -6.06 -5.49
CA GLU A 231 38.84 -6.89 -6.37
C GLU A 231 39.83 -6.06 -7.19
N LEU A 232 39.37 -4.97 -7.80
CA LEU A 232 40.21 -4.06 -8.59
C LEU A 232 41.30 -3.39 -7.73
N ARG A 233 40.98 -3.07 -6.48
CA ARG A 233 41.96 -2.54 -5.54
C ARG A 233 43.01 -3.59 -5.16
N ALA A 234 42.58 -4.83 -4.93
CA ALA A 234 43.49 -5.93 -4.59
C ALA A 234 44.42 -6.27 -5.77
N THR A 235 43.94 -6.22 -7.01
CA THR A 235 44.80 -6.41 -8.20
C THR A 235 45.78 -5.27 -8.36
N GLN A 236 45.35 -4.01 -8.22
CA GLN A 236 46.25 -2.84 -8.24
C GLN A 236 47.34 -2.92 -7.16
N GLU A 237 46.98 -3.27 -5.92
CA GLU A 237 47.96 -3.41 -4.83
C GLU A 237 49.00 -4.51 -5.12
N ARG A 238 48.57 -5.64 -5.72
CA ARG A 238 49.48 -6.71 -6.16
C ARG A 238 50.42 -6.25 -7.27
N GLU A 239 49.90 -5.56 -8.28
CA GLU A 239 50.70 -5.04 -9.40
C GLU A 239 51.73 -4.01 -8.92
N VAL A 240 51.32 -3.06 -8.07
CA VAL A 240 52.22 -2.08 -7.47
C VAL A 240 53.31 -2.77 -6.63
N THR A 241 52.94 -3.76 -5.83
CA THR A 241 53.91 -4.51 -5.01
C THR A 241 54.90 -5.28 -5.87
N ALA A 242 54.44 -5.91 -6.96
CA ALA A 242 55.29 -6.61 -7.91
C ALA A 242 56.25 -5.64 -8.63
N ALA A 243 55.76 -4.49 -9.08
CA ALA A 243 56.56 -3.45 -9.71
C ALA A 243 57.65 -2.91 -8.77
N ILE A 244 57.32 -2.65 -7.50
CA ILE A 244 58.29 -2.23 -6.47
C ILE A 244 59.35 -3.32 -6.24
N GLN A 245 58.95 -4.59 -6.15
CA GLN A 245 59.90 -5.69 -6.00
C GLN A 245 60.83 -5.83 -7.21
N GLN A 246 60.31 -5.64 -8.42
CA GLN A 246 61.10 -5.69 -9.66
C GLN A 246 62.09 -4.53 -9.71
N ALA A 247 61.65 -3.31 -9.40
CA ALA A 247 62.51 -2.13 -9.29
C ALA A 247 63.62 -2.35 -8.24
N LYS A 248 63.30 -2.89 -7.06
CA LYS A 248 64.31 -3.24 -6.04
C LYS A 248 65.35 -4.23 -6.55
N LYS A 249 64.93 -5.27 -7.30
CA LYS A 249 65.86 -6.25 -7.90
C LYS A 249 66.76 -5.60 -8.96
N GLU A 250 66.24 -4.71 -9.79
CA GLU A 250 67.02 -4.00 -10.81
C GLU A 250 68.03 -3.03 -10.19
N ILE A 251 67.62 -2.25 -9.19
CA ILE A 251 68.50 -1.36 -8.42
C ILE A 251 69.62 -2.17 -7.75
N ALA A 252 69.30 -3.29 -7.09
CA ALA A 252 70.29 -4.16 -6.45
C ALA A 252 71.30 -4.74 -7.46
N ARG A 253 70.87 -5.09 -8.68
CA ARG A 253 71.76 -5.54 -9.76
C ARG A 253 72.67 -4.41 -10.26
N ALA A 254 72.15 -3.19 -10.38
CA ALA A 254 72.94 -2.02 -10.77
C ALA A 254 74.03 -1.71 -9.72
N ILE A 255 73.68 -1.70 -8.43
CA ILE A 255 74.63 -1.49 -7.32
C ILE A 255 75.73 -2.56 -7.32
N ARG A 256 75.39 -3.86 -7.48
CA ARG A 256 76.41 -4.93 -7.55
C ARG A 256 77.37 -4.77 -8.73
N LYS A 257 76.88 -4.34 -9.90
CA LYS A 257 77.73 -4.08 -11.07
C LYS A 257 78.69 -2.91 -10.84
N LEU A 258 78.27 -1.91 -10.06
CA LEU A 258 79.11 -0.76 -9.68
C LEU A 258 80.16 -1.14 -8.62
N GLN A 259 79.86 -2.08 -7.73
CA GLN A 259 80.82 -2.57 -6.74
C GLN A 259 81.86 -3.55 -7.33
N ALA A 260 81.61 -4.11 -8.52
CA ALA A 260 82.45 -5.14 -9.14
C ALA A 260 83.35 -4.64 -10.29
N GLY A 261 83.35 -3.35 -10.63
CA GLY A 261 84.17 -2.78 -11.71
C GLY A 261 84.52 -1.29 -11.50
N ASP A 262 85.73 -0.92 -11.94
CA ASP A 262 86.48 0.34 -11.78
C ASP A 262 85.76 1.61 -11.25
N GLN A 263 86.33 2.15 -10.17
CA GLN A 263 85.94 3.41 -9.53
C GLN A 263 86.45 4.64 -10.31
N SER A 264 85.96 4.86 -11.53
CA SER A 264 86.17 6.11 -12.26
C SER A 264 84.96 7.06 -12.12
N ALA A 265 85.22 8.37 -11.97
CA ALA A 265 84.19 9.39 -11.74
C ALA A 265 83.11 9.46 -12.85
N GLN A 266 83.42 9.02 -14.07
CA GLN A 266 82.47 8.96 -15.19
C GLN A 266 81.47 7.79 -15.07
N SER A 267 81.87 6.67 -14.45
CA SER A 267 81.00 5.52 -14.20
C SER A 267 79.95 5.82 -13.12
N ALA A 268 80.28 6.67 -12.13
CA ALA A 268 79.37 7.12 -11.10
C ALA A 268 78.25 8.02 -11.67
N GLN A 269 78.58 8.97 -12.56
CA GLN A 269 77.58 9.82 -13.22
C GLN A 269 76.65 9.03 -14.16
N HIS A 270 77.18 8.07 -14.93
CA HIS A 270 76.35 7.20 -15.75
C HIS A 270 75.43 6.28 -14.91
N ALA A 271 75.88 5.88 -13.73
CA ALA A 271 75.05 5.12 -12.79
C ALA A 271 73.93 5.97 -12.20
N GLU A 272 74.20 7.20 -11.78
CA GLU A 272 73.17 8.13 -11.30
C GLU A 272 72.13 8.42 -12.37
N HIS A 273 72.55 8.67 -13.62
CA HIS A 273 71.62 8.91 -14.72
C HIS A 273 70.75 7.68 -15.03
N ARG A 274 71.30 6.48 -14.92
CA ARG A 274 70.56 5.22 -15.11
C ARG A 274 69.64 4.90 -13.92
N MET A 275 70.03 5.28 -12.70
CA MET A 275 69.18 5.21 -11.51
C MET A 275 68.01 6.20 -11.61
N ASP A 276 68.24 7.40 -12.14
CA ASP A 276 67.19 8.41 -12.35
C ASP A 276 66.22 8.03 -13.50
N GLU A 277 66.70 7.37 -14.56
CA GLU A 277 65.81 6.80 -15.57
C GLU A 277 64.98 5.63 -15.04
N LEU A 278 65.56 4.77 -14.20
CA LEU A 278 64.86 3.65 -13.59
C LEU A 278 63.83 4.12 -12.56
N SER A 279 64.14 5.17 -11.78
CA SER A 279 63.19 5.78 -10.84
C SER A 279 62.01 6.40 -11.60
N LYS A 280 62.25 7.08 -12.74
CA LYS A 280 61.19 7.64 -13.60
C LYS A 280 60.34 6.59 -14.30
N ARG A 281 60.88 5.42 -14.64
CA ARG A 281 60.12 4.31 -15.27
C ARG A 281 59.29 3.49 -14.30
N HIS A 282 59.73 3.35 -13.04
CA HIS A 282 59.13 2.41 -12.08
C HIS A 282 58.49 3.06 -10.85
N LEU A 283 58.64 4.38 -10.64
CA LEU A 283 57.70 5.06 -9.75
C LEU A 283 56.31 4.92 -10.37
N PRO A 284 55.29 4.54 -9.58
CA PRO A 284 53.93 4.70 -10.04
C PRO A 284 53.80 6.15 -10.45
N SER A 285 53.47 6.40 -11.71
CA SER A 285 52.83 7.66 -12.07
C SER A 285 51.78 7.88 -10.99
N GLN A 286 51.79 9.03 -10.31
CA GLN A 286 50.62 9.46 -9.58
C GLN A 286 49.53 9.59 -10.64
N GLN A 287 48.91 8.46 -10.98
CA GLN A 287 47.75 8.40 -11.84
C GLN A 287 46.78 9.32 -11.12
N ALA A 288 46.52 10.45 -11.78
CA ALA A 288 45.62 11.47 -11.32
C ALA A 288 44.41 10.73 -10.75
N LYS A 289 44.09 10.98 -9.47
CA LYS A 289 42.84 10.53 -8.87
C LYS A 289 41.77 10.72 -9.94
N PRO A 290 40.97 9.69 -10.27
CA PRO A 290 39.94 9.85 -11.28
C PRO A 290 39.16 11.10 -10.89
N GLN A 291 39.28 12.14 -11.71
CA GLN A 291 38.40 13.28 -11.61
C GLN A 291 37.06 12.69 -11.98
N ILE A 292 36.29 12.32 -10.95
CA ILE A 292 34.86 12.09 -11.11
C ILE A 292 34.41 13.37 -11.80
N LEU A 293 34.03 13.24 -13.07
CA LEU A 293 33.29 14.28 -13.79
C LEU A 293 31.97 14.40 -13.03
N VAL A 294 32.00 15.19 -11.94
CA VAL A 294 30.80 15.60 -11.24
C VAL A 294 30.03 16.38 -12.29
N THR A 295 28.96 15.75 -12.75
CA THR A 295 27.95 16.30 -13.64
C THR A 295 27.72 17.75 -13.23
N GLN A 296 27.87 18.67 -14.20
CA GLN A 296 27.80 20.12 -14.04
C GLN A 296 26.73 20.54 -13.03
N TYR A 297 27.14 20.70 -11.78
CA TYR A 297 26.28 21.17 -10.71
C TYR A 297 26.18 22.68 -10.83
N SER A 298 24.99 23.17 -11.21
CA SER A 298 24.69 24.60 -11.21
C SER A 298 24.15 24.98 -9.83
N PRO A 299 24.91 25.72 -9.00
CA PRO A 299 24.50 26.06 -7.65
C PRO A 299 23.28 27.00 -7.65
N GLN A 300 22.35 26.80 -6.72
CA GLN A 300 21.26 27.74 -6.43
C GLN A 300 21.52 28.50 -5.12
N VAL A 301 20.97 29.71 -5.02
CA VAL A 301 21.06 30.51 -3.80
C VAL A 301 20.33 29.77 -2.67
N GLY A 302 21.03 29.49 -1.58
CA GLY A 302 20.50 28.72 -0.44
C GLY A 302 21.13 27.34 -0.26
N ASP A 303 21.72 26.76 -1.30
CA ASP A 303 22.31 25.42 -1.27
C ASP A 303 23.46 25.31 -0.25
N ARG A 304 23.58 24.13 0.40
CA ARG A 304 24.73 23.81 1.26
C ARG A 304 25.79 23.06 0.45
N ILE A 305 26.93 23.71 0.30
CA ILE A 305 28.08 23.22 -0.45
C ILE A 305 29.28 22.99 0.48
N ARG A 306 30.22 22.15 0.06
CA ARG A 306 31.53 21.95 0.70
C ARG A 306 32.59 22.61 -0.17
N ILE A 307 33.42 23.45 0.43
CA ILE A 307 34.57 24.06 -0.25
C ILE A 307 35.72 23.05 -0.18
N VAL A 308 36.13 22.51 -1.32
CA VAL A 308 37.07 21.38 -1.41
C VAL A 308 38.43 21.71 -0.78
N LYS A 309 38.93 22.93 -1.00
CA LYS A 309 40.24 23.39 -0.46
C LYS A 309 40.25 23.58 1.06
N LEU A 310 39.10 23.86 1.66
CA LEU A 310 38.98 24.17 3.09
C LEU A 310 38.31 23.05 3.90
N ASP A 311 37.78 22.03 3.20
CA ASP A 311 36.98 20.92 3.75
C ASP A 311 35.89 21.38 4.73
N ARG A 312 35.23 22.50 4.42
CA ARG A 312 34.22 23.14 5.29
C ARG A 312 32.91 23.36 4.53
N LYS A 313 31.80 23.24 5.26
CA LYS A 313 30.45 23.49 4.75
C LYS A 313 30.16 25.00 4.69
N ALA A 314 29.60 25.46 3.60
CA ALA A 314 29.21 26.84 3.35
C ALA A 314 27.85 26.90 2.65
N GLN A 315 27.18 28.04 2.74
CA GLN A 315 25.89 28.29 2.08
C GLN A 315 26.07 29.25 0.91
N VAL A 316 25.50 28.93 -0.25
CA VAL A 316 25.56 29.79 -1.45
C VAL A 316 24.71 31.04 -1.24
N LEU A 317 25.30 32.22 -1.39
CA LEU A 317 24.62 33.53 -1.28
C LEU A 317 24.31 34.16 -2.63
N SER A 318 25.13 33.90 -3.65
CA SER A 318 24.94 34.45 -5.00
C SER A 318 25.21 33.39 -6.06
N LEU A 319 24.56 33.55 -7.21
CA LEU A 319 24.87 32.76 -8.41
C LEU A 319 26.28 33.09 -8.94
N PRO A 320 26.86 32.22 -9.78
CA PRO A 320 28.19 32.43 -10.35
C PRO A 320 28.18 33.60 -11.34
N ASN A 321 29.17 34.50 -11.23
CA ASN A 321 29.40 35.54 -12.22
C ASN A 321 29.99 34.95 -13.52
N GLY A 322 30.13 35.75 -14.59
CA GLY A 322 30.71 35.28 -15.87
C GLY A 322 32.12 34.67 -15.81
N ALA A 323 32.85 34.88 -14.71
CA ALA A 323 34.14 34.24 -14.40
C ALA A 323 34.04 32.94 -13.59
N GLY A 324 32.83 32.52 -13.20
CA GLY A 324 32.56 31.33 -12.40
C GLY A 324 32.72 31.49 -10.88
N ASP A 325 32.81 32.72 -10.39
CA ASP A 325 32.94 33.04 -8.97
C ASP A 325 31.57 33.24 -8.29
N LEU A 326 31.37 32.63 -7.12
CA LEU A 326 30.16 32.74 -6.30
C LEU A 326 30.48 33.19 -4.87
N SER A 327 29.60 33.97 -4.25
CA SER A 327 29.72 34.34 -2.84
C SER A 327 29.10 33.27 -1.95
N VAL A 328 29.85 32.82 -0.95
CA VAL A 328 29.41 31.81 0.02
C VAL A 328 29.56 32.31 1.45
N ARG A 329 28.67 31.85 2.32
CA ARG A 329 28.71 32.09 3.76
C ARG A 329 29.30 30.89 4.47
N LEU A 330 30.44 31.08 5.14
CA LEU A 330 31.07 30.08 6.00
C LEU A 330 30.97 30.58 7.44
N GLY A 331 30.01 30.04 8.20
CA GLY A 331 29.67 30.54 9.53
C GLY A 331 29.15 31.98 9.49
N GLN A 332 29.88 32.92 10.11
CA GLN A 332 29.55 34.36 10.10
C GLN A 332 30.30 35.15 9.01
N MET A 333 31.26 34.53 8.31
CA MET A 333 32.09 35.20 7.31
C MET A 333 31.55 34.99 5.90
N LYS A 334 31.67 36.01 5.05
CA LYS A 334 31.39 35.94 3.61
C LYS A 334 32.70 35.82 2.85
N MET A 335 32.77 34.94 1.87
CA MET A 335 33.94 34.79 0.98
C MET A 335 33.51 34.46 -0.45
N THR A 336 34.38 34.73 -1.40
CA THR A 336 34.18 34.41 -2.82
C THR A 336 34.93 33.13 -3.15
N VAL A 337 34.27 32.16 -3.78
CA VAL A 337 34.85 30.88 -4.20
C VAL A 337 34.48 30.57 -5.64
N ASN A 338 35.35 29.89 -6.36
CA ASN A 338 35.10 29.52 -7.74
C ASN A 338 34.29 28.21 -7.82
N LEU A 339 33.42 28.09 -8.83
CA LEU A 339 32.63 26.89 -9.14
C LEU A 339 33.44 25.59 -9.19
N LYS A 340 34.72 25.67 -9.54
CA LYS A 340 35.61 24.50 -9.60
C LYS A 340 36.02 23.94 -8.24
N ASP A 341 35.90 24.73 -7.17
CA ASP A 341 36.37 24.39 -5.83
C ASP A 341 35.22 24.00 -4.88
N ILE A 342 34.02 23.70 -5.39
CA ILE A 342 32.82 23.40 -4.59
C ILE A 342 32.20 22.03 -4.91
N GLU A 343 31.63 21.38 -3.90
CA GLU A 343 30.87 20.13 -4.00
C GLU A 343 29.50 20.28 -3.32
N LEU A 344 28.43 19.73 -3.89
CA LEU A 344 27.10 19.76 -3.28
C LEU A 344 27.04 18.79 -2.09
N VAL A 345 26.57 19.27 -0.93
CA VAL A 345 26.35 18.44 0.27
C VAL A 345 24.86 18.12 0.44
N SER A 346 23.99 19.09 0.24
CA SER A 346 22.53 18.92 0.28
C SER A 346 21.83 20.12 -0.36
N ARG A 347 20.75 19.89 -1.11
CA ARG A 347 19.81 20.95 -1.51
C ARG A 347 19.02 21.43 -0.29
#